data_AF-A0AAV7W4X9-F1
#
_entry.id   AF-A0AAV7W4X9-F1
#
_cell.length_a   1.000
_cell.length_b   1.000
_cell.length_c   1.000
_cell.angle_alpha   90.00
_cell.angle_beta   90.00
_cell.angle_gamma   90.00
#
_symmetry.space_group_name_H-M   'P 1'
#
loop_
_entity.id
_entity.type
_entity.pdbx_description
1 polymer ?
#
loop_
_entity_poly.entity_id
_entity_poly.type
_entity_poly.pdbx_seq_one_letter_code
_entity_poly.pdbx_strand_id
1 'polypeptide(L)'
;MRPGVRLEQAEDCCGAGGETGRRGTARSVLRATEGCPEMAWPNAGRSAAGQQQRTGTGKKMDSMMERLDKHVERLDQSKRHISDIEDGQLTMSSSQAKMNKELMGLQAKVDDLEAISRRNNLRIVGVVESTDIDSMEGYIERLLVQLLVRDTFSSLFVVERAHNLR
;
A
#
# COMPACT_ATOMS: atom_id res chain seq x y z
N MET A 1 -28.14 23.54 -10.91
CA MET A 1 -29.61 23.79 -10.90
C MET A 1 -30.31 22.60 -10.25
N ARG A 2 -31.57 22.75 -9.79
CA ARG A 2 -32.43 21.74 -9.12
C ARG A 2 -32.95 20.65 -10.11
N PRO A 3 -33.80 19.65 -9.76
CA PRO A 3 -34.34 19.16 -8.44
C PRO A 3 -34.02 17.64 -8.18
N GLY A 4 -34.34 16.99 -7.03
CA GLY A 4 -35.65 16.43 -6.56
C GLY A 4 -35.97 15.09 -7.27
N VAL A 5 -36.51 13.99 -6.69
CA VAL A 5 -37.55 13.77 -5.63
C VAL A 5 -37.44 12.28 -5.15
N ARG A 6 -37.25 11.98 -3.85
CA ARG A 6 -38.20 11.45 -2.81
C ARG A 6 -38.81 10.03 -2.99
N LEU A 7 -38.60 9.18 -1.96
CA LEU A 7 -39.43 8.09 -1.38
C LEU A 7 -38.87 7.95 0.07
N GLU A 8 -39.56 8.06 1.22
CA GLU A 8 -40.85 7.55 1.73
C GLU A 8 -40.94 6.01 1.75
N GLN A 9 -41.33 5.28 2.81
CA GLN A 9 -41.70 5.54 4.24
C GLN A 9 -41.17 4.31 5.07
N ALA A 10 -41.33 4.10 6.39
CA ALA A 10 -42.14 4.67 7.49
C ALA A 10 -41.32 4.60 8.82
N GLU A 11 -41.49 5.45 9.84
CA GLU A 11 -42.48 5.44 10.97
C GLU A 11 -42.23 4.43 12.12
N ASP A 12 -41.79 4.95 13.27
CA ASP A 12 -41.99 4.37 14.61
C ASP A 12 -42.60 5.48 15.50
N CYS A 13 -43.83 5.28 15.99
CA CYS A 13 -44.56 6.28 16.77
C CYS A 13 -44.73 5.91 18.25
N CYS A 14 -44.74 6.95 19.08
CA CYS A 14 -44.84 6.90 20.54
C CYS A 14 -46.15 6.26 21.07
N GLY A 15 -46.14 5.85 22.35
CA GLY A 15 -47.38 5.52 23.06
C GLY A 15 -47.19 5.21 24.55
N ALA A 16 -47.14 6.25 25.40
CA ALA A 16 -47.34 6.10 26.83
C ALA A 16 -48.83 6.24 27.18
N GLY A 17 -49.31 5.47 28.16
CA GLY A 17 -50.68 5.62 28.67
C GLY A 17 -51.03 4.54 29.68
N GLY A 18 -51.46 4.95 30.87
CA GLY A 18 -52.22 4.09 31.77
C GLY A 18 -53.49 4.82 32.17
N GLU A 19 -54.51 4.11 32.67
CA GLU A 19 -55.44 4.64 33.66
C GLU A 19 -56.35 3.57 34.29
N THR A 20 -56.67 3.83 35.56
CA THR A 20 -57.79 3.42 36.44
C THR A 20 -58.79 2.31 36.04
N GLY A 21 -59.18 1.50 37.04
CA GLY A 21 -60.16 0.42 36.90
C GLY A 21 -61.60 0.78 37.32
N ARG A 22 -62.50 -0.22 37.31
CA ARG A 22 -63.86 -0.14 37.90
C ARG A 22 -64.26 -1.42 38.66
N ARG A 23 -65.20 -1.21 39.59
CA ARG A 23 -65.73 -2.18 40.57
C ARG A 23 -66.77 -3.12 39.94
N GLY A 24 -66.97 -4.30 40.53
CA GLY A 24 -68.01 -5.22 40.08
C GLY A 24 -68.30 -6.44 40.96
N THR A 25 -68.80 -6.22 42.19
CA THR A 25 -69.65 -7.14 42.99
C THR A 25 -69.17 -8.54 43.38
N ALA A 26 -69.45 -8.91 44.63
CA ALA A 26 -69.13 -10.22 45.20
C ALA A 26 -70.00 -11.35 44.64
N ARG A 27 -69.42 -12.56 44.57
CA ARG A 27 -70.19 -13.81 44.68
C ARG A 27 -69.48 -14.74 45.65
N SER A 28 -70.10 -14.97 46.80
CA SER A 28 -69.66 -15.92 47.80
C SER A 28 -69.82 -17.35 47.28
N VAL A 29 -68.71 -18.10 47.19
CA VAL A 29 -68.75 -19.56 47.11
C VAL A 29 -67.80 -20.12 48.17
N LEU A 30 -68.46 -20.74 49.15
CA LEU A 30 -68.03 -21.70 50.16
C LEU A 30 -66.58 -22.24 50.07
N ARG A 31 -65.95 -22.34 51.26
CA ARG A 31 -64.76 -23.19 51.45
C ARG A 31 -65.11 -24.63 51.10
N ALA A 32 -64.38 -25.21 50.16
CA ALA A 32 -64.14 -26.64 50.07
C ALA A 32 -62.65 -26.86 50.40
N THR A 33 -62.36 -27.14 51.66
CA THR A 33 -61.04 -27.66 52.07
C THR A 33 -61.02 -29.16 51.83
N GLU A 34 -60.94 -29.56 50.57
CA GLU A 34 -60.75 -30.94 50.17
C GLU A 34 -59.51 -31.02 49.29
N GLY A 35 -58.58 -31.89 49.66
CA GLY A 35 -57.24 -31.89 49.11
C GLY A 35 -57.23 -32.31 47.65
N CYS A 36 -56.84 -31.39 46.75
CA CYS A 36 -56.15 -31.81 45.56
C CYS A 36 -54.82 -32.45 46.00
N PRO A 37 -54.55 -33.73 45.68
CA PRO A 37 -53.20 -34.23 45.84
C PRO A 37 -52.29 -33.35 44.99
N GLU A 38 -51.21 -32.84 45.61
CA GLU A 38 -50.14 -32.19 44.89
C GLU A 38 -49.64 -33.19 43.84
N MET A 39 -50.04 -32.99 42.58
CA MET A 39 -49.40 -33.67 41.45
C MET A 39 -48.01 -33.08 41.33
N ALA A 40 -47.14 -33.54 42.23
CA ALA A 40 -45.71 -33.55 42.04
C ALA A 40 -45.47 -34.33 40.74
N TRP A 41 -45.41 -33.58 39.64
CA TRP A 41 -44.68 -33.99 38.45
C TRP A 41 -43.40 -34.62 38.97
N PRO A 42 -43.06 -35.88 38.61
CA PRO A 42 -41.81 -36.46 39.03
C PRO A 42 -40.75 -35.47 38.59
N ASN A 43 -40.10 -34.81 39.56
CA ASN A 43 -39.07 -33.83 39.30
C ASN A 43 -38.00 -34.62 38.57
N ALA A 44 -38.02 -34.51 37.23
CA ALA A 44 -37.33 -35.42 36.34
C ALA A 44 -35.86 -35.19 36.59
N GLY A 45 -35.34 -35.97 37.53
CA GLY A 45 -34.08 -35.68 38.20
C GLY A 45 -33.07 -35.54 37.11
N ARG A 46 -32.56 -34.30 36.91
CA ARG A 46 -31.63 -33.99 35.83
C ARG A 46 -30.51 -34.99 35.96
N SER A 47 -30.55 -36.03 35.12
CA SER A 47 -29.69 -37.19 35.32
C SER A 47 -28.27 -36.67 35.35
N ALA A 48 -27.44 -37.19 36.26
CA ALA A 48 -26.10 -36.66 36.47
C ALA A 48 -25.36 -36.50 35.12
N ALA A 49 -25.55 -37.45 34.19
CA ALA A 49 -25.12 -37.37 32.79
C ALA A 49 -25.56 -36.09 32.04
N GLY A 50 -26.84 -35.68 32.10
CA GLY A 50 -27.36 -34.48 31.42
C GLY A 50 -26.85 -33.17 32.05
N GLN A 51 -26.60 -33.14 33.36
CA GLN A 51 -25.96 -31.99 34.02
C GLN A 51 -24.44 -31.96 33.76
N GLN A 52 -23.77 -33.11 33.76
CA GLN A 52 -22.36 -33.29 33.39
C GLN A 52 -22.11 -32.86 31.93
N GLN A 53 -23.01 -33.20 31.02
CA GLN A 53 -22.86 -32.89 29.60
C GLN A 53 -23.09 -31.40 29.32
N ARG A 54 -24.07 -30.74 29.97
CA ARG A 54 -24.28 -29.29 29.84
C ARG A 54 -23.15 -28.45 30.44
N THR A 55 -22.58 -28.87 31.57
CA THR A 55 -21.39 -28.23 32.15
C THR A 55 -20.14 -28.49 31.32
N GLY A 56 -20.01 -29.68 30.74
CA GLY A 56 -18.94 -30.01 29.77
C GLY A 56 -19.02 -29.21 28.48
N THR A 57 -20.22 -28.92 27.95
CA THR A 57 -20.37 -28.02 26.79
C THR A 57 -20.09 -26.56 27.14
N GLY A 58 -20.51 -26.08 28.32
CA GLY A 58 -20.20 -24.73 28.81
C GLY A 58 -18.68 -24.49 28.86
N LYS A 59 -17.94 -25.34 29.59
CA LYS A 59 -16.47 -25.27 29.67
C LYS A 59 -15.75 -25.29 28.32
N LYS A 60 -16.31 -26.01 27.33
CA LYS A 60 -15.79 -26.03 25.95
C LYS A 60 -16.08 -24.73 25.20
N MET A 61 -17.23 -24.10 25.42
CA MET A 61 -17.55 -22.78 24.89
C MET A 61 -16.67 -21.71 25.51
N ASP A 62 -16.49 -21.71 26.84
CA ASP A 62 -15.63 -20.76 27.56
C ASP A 62 -14.18 -20.83 27.03
N SER A 63 -13.62 -22.04 26.90
CA SER A 63 -12.29 -22.27 26.34
C SER A 63 -12.18 -21.92 24.85
N MET A 64 -13.28 -22.03 24.09
CA MET A 64 -13.31 -21.59 22.69
C MET A 64 -13.34 -20.07 22.59
N MET A 65 -14.05 -19.39 23.49
CA MET A 65 -14.11 -17.93 23.55
C MET A 65 -12.75 -17.33 23.92
N GLU A 66 -12.09 -17.86 24.97
CA GLU A 66 -10.72 -17.47 25.35
C GLU A 66 -9.71 -17.63 24.20
N ARG A 67 -9.88 -18.68 23.38
CA ARG A 67 -9.06 -18.90 22.17
C ARG A 67 -9.39 -17.91 21.06
N LEU A 68 -10.66 -17.55 20.88
CA LEU A 68 -11.07 -16.53 19.91
C LEU A 68 -10.52 -15.16 20.29
N ASP A 69 -10.59 -14.76 21.55
CA ASP A 69 -10.05 -13.49 22.04
C ASP A 69 -8.54 -13.40 21.76
N LYS A 70 -7.78 -14.45 22.10
CA LYS A 70 -6.35 -14.57 21.77
C LYS A 70 -6.05 -14.54 20.25
N HIS A 71 -6.98 -15.01 19.42
CA HIS A 71 -6.86 -14.90 17.96
C HIS A 71 -7.17 -13.48 17.46
N VAL A 72 -8.13 -12.77 18.06
CA VAL A 72 -8.43 -11.37 17.76
C VAL A 72 -7.24 -10.47 18.09
N GLU A 73 -6.66 -10.61 19.29
CA GLU A 73 -5.47 -9.84 19.69
C GLU A 73 -4.29 -10.04 18.72
N ARG A 74 -4.01 -11.30 18.35
CA ARG A 74 -2.95 -11.62 17.39
C ARG A 74 -3.24 -11.10 15.98
N LEU A 75 -4.50 -11.11 15.56
CA LEU A 75 -4.90 -10.52 14.28
C LEU A 75 -4.71 -9.01 14.27
N ASP A 76 -5.08 -8.30 15.35
CA ASP A 76 -4.90 -6.85 15.42
C ASP A 76 -3.43 -6.43 15.53
N GLN A 77 -2.59 -7.21 16.22
CA GLN A 77 -1.13 -7.06 16.17
C GLN A 77 -0.60 -7.25 14.74
N SER A 78 -1.05 -8.31 14.04
CA SER A 78 -0.64 -8.59 12.66
C SER A 78 -1.09 -7.51 11.68
N LYS A 79 -2.30 -6.95 11.84
CA LYS A 79 -2.81 -5.85 10.99
C LYS A 79 -1.95 -4.59 11.14
N ARG A 80 -1.59 -4.21 12.37
CA ARG A 80 -0.73 -3.05 12.63
C ARG A 80 0.65 -3.24 11.99
N HIS A 81 1.27 -4.39 12.22
CA HIS A 81 2.56 -4.74 11.62
C HIS A 81 2.53 -4.75 10.07
N ILE A 82 1.42 -5.17 9.46
CA ILE A 82 1.23 -5.07 8.00
C ILE A 82 1.13 -3.60 7.58
N SER A 83 0.31 -2.78 8.26
CA SER A 83 0.19 -1.34 7.97
C SER A 83 1.53 -0.62 8.06
N ASP A 84 2.30 -0.88 9.13
CA ASP A 84 3.63 -0.27 9.34
C ASP A 84 4.62 -0.64 8.22
N ILE A 85 4.54 -1.89 7.71
CA ILE A 85 5.34 -2.35 6.57
C ILE A 85 4.87 -1.72 5.26
N GLU A 86 3.57 -1.62 5.03
CA GLU A 86 3.00 -1.02 3.81
C GLU A 86 3.35 0.47 3.72
N ASP A 87 3.22 1.22 4.83
CA ASP A 87 3.65 2.62 4.93
C ASP A 87 5.17 2.77 4.76
N GLY A 88 5.97 1.87 5.34
CA GLY A 88 7.41 1.78 5.12
C GLY A 88 7.77 1.54 3.64
N GLN A 89 7.07 0.63 2.97
CA GLN A 89 7.29 0.32 1.56
C GLN A 89 6.88 1.49 0.64
N LEU A 90 5.78 2.18 0.95
CA LEU A 90 5.35 3.38 0.21
C LEU A 90 6.38 4.52 0.35
N THR A 91 6.86 4.78 1.56
CA THR A 91 7.88 5.83 1.79
C THR A 91 9.20 5.48 1.09
N MET A 92 9.69 4.24 1.21
CA MET A 92 10.88 3.75 0.49
C MET A 92 10.73 3.86 -1.03
N SER A 93 9.60 3.41 -1.60
CA SER A 93 9.30 3.50 -3.04
C SER A 93 9.30 4.95 -3.52
N SER A 94 8.69 5.87 -2.75
CA SER A 94 8.69 7.30 -3.08
C SER A 94 10.10 7.92 -3.06
N SER A 95 10.98 7.45 -2.17
CA SER A 95 12.38 7.87 -2.09
C SER A 95 13.18 7.34 -3.27
N GLN A 96 13.01 6.05 -3.60
CA GLN A 96 13.65 5.43 -4.76
C GLN A 96 13.24 6.10 -6.08
N ALA A 97 11.97 6.47 -6.24
CA ALA A 97 11.50 7.22 -7.41
C ALA A 97 12.16 8.61 -7.54
N LYS A 98 12.39 9.31 -6.42
CA LYS A 98 13.11 10.60 -6.40
C LYS A 98 14.58 10.40 -6.78
N MET A 99 15.28 9.47 -6.14
CA MET A 99 16.69 9.17 -6.43
C MET A 99 16.90 8.74 -7.88
N ASN A 100 16.04 7.88 -8.43
CA ASN A 100 16.11 7.48 -9.84
C ASN A 100 15.93 8.68 -10.79
N LYS A 101 14.99 9.60 -10.49
CA LYS A 101 14.79 10.83 -11.28
C LYS A 101 16.01 11.76 -11.22
N GLU A 102 16.63 11.89 -10.04
CA GLU A 102 17.86 12.67 -9.86
C GLU A 102 19.04 12.04 -10.62
N LEU A 103 19.21 10.72 -10.54
CA LEU A 103 20.24 9.98 -11.30
C LEU A 103 20.07 10.16 -12.81
N MET A 104 18.85 9.99 -13.35
CA MET A 104 18.59 10.25 -14.77
C MET A 104 18.88 11.70 -15.17
N GLY A 105 18.50 12.67 -14.33
CA GLY A 105 18.78 14.09 -14.56
C GLY A 105 20.26 14.46 -14.45
N LEU A 106 21.03 13.77 -13.61
CA LEU A 106 22.49 13.93 -13.51
C LEU A 106 23.18 13.26 -14.70
N GLN A 107 22.73 12.09 -15.13
CA GLN A 107 23.30 11.39 -16.28
C GLN A 107 23.10 12.18 -17.57
N ALA A 108 21.90 12.70 -17.83
CA ALA A 108 21.65 13.58 -18.97
C ALA A 108 22.56 14.83 -18.96
N LYS A 109 22.82 15.43 -17.79
CA LYS A 109 23.78 16.56 -17.66
C LYS A 109 25.22 16.13 -17.95
N VAL A 110 25.63 14.94 -17.53
CA VAL A 110 26.97 14.41 -17.83
C VAL A 110 27.09 14.16 -19.34
N ASP A 111 26.10 13.53 -19.95
CA ASP A 111 26.07 13.27 -21.40
C ASP A 111 26.13 14.59 -22.21
N ASP A 112 25.35 15.61 -21.80
CA ASP A 112 25.39 16.96 -22.39
C ASP A 112 26.78 17.62 -22.23
N LEU A 113 27.38 17.55 -21.04
CA LEU A 113 28.70 18.12 -20.76
C LEU A 113 29.83 17.37 -21.50
N GLU A 114 29.78 16.05 -21.59
CA GLU A 114 30.70 15.26 -22.40
C GLU A 114 30.56 15.59 -23.88
N ALA A 115 29.32 15.70 -24.39
CA ALA A 115 29.07 16.10 -25.76
C ALA A 115 29.66 17.49 -26.04
N ILE A 116 29.37 18.50 -25.19
CA ILE A 116 29.95 19.84 -25.28
C ILE A 116 31.48 19.78 -25.26
N SER A 117 32.07 19.07 -24.30
CA SER A 117 33.53 18.96 -24.14
C SER A 117 34.23 18.25 -25.30
N ARG A 118 33.51 17.43 -26.08
CA ARG A 118 34.04 16.69 -27.23
C ARG A 118 33.65 17.30 -28.58
N ARG A 119 32.85 18.37 -28.64
CA ARG A 119 32.39 19.01 -29.91
C ARG A 119 33.52 19.37 -30.87
N ASN A 120 34.67 19.82 -30.34
CA ASN A 120 35.82 20.23 -31.14
C ASN A 120 36.84 19.09 -31.35
N ASN A 121 36.60 17.89 -30.80
CA ASN A 121 37.54 16.78 -30.87
C ASN A 121 37.23 15.92 -32.10
N LEU A 122 38.11 15.98 -33.10
CA LEU A 122 38.04 15.10 -34.27
C LEU A 122 38.79 13.79 -34.00
N ARG A 123 38.19 12.65 -34.38
CA ARG A 123 38.84 11.33 -34.33
C ARG A 123 39.11 10.84 -35.75
N ILE A 124 40.37 10.83 -36.14
CA ILE A 124 40.84 10.31 -37.43
C ILE A 124 41.28 8.86 -37.23
N VAL A 125 40.83 7.95 -38.11
CA VAL A 125 41.07 6.50 -38.01
C VAL A 125 41.71 6.02 -39.32
N GLY A 126 42.60 5.03 -39.25
CA GLY A 126 43.32 4.52 -40.42
C GLY A 126 44.58 5.31 -40.79
N VAL A 127 45.07 6.18 -39.89
CA VAL A 127 46.39 6.80 -40.03
C VAL A 127 47.45 5.72 -39.80
N VAL A 128 48.37 5.56 -40.76
CA VAL A 128 49.53 4.67 -40.60
C VAL A 128 50.52 5.34 -39.65
N GLU A 129 50.95 4.63 -38.61
CA GLU A 129 51.99 5.10 -37.69
C GLU A 129 53.35 5.10 -38.41
N SER A 130 53.71 6.21 -39.07
CA SER A 130 55.07 6.41 -39.60
C SER A 130 56.00 6.93 -38.51
N THR A 131 57.23 6.41 -38.47
CA THR A 131 58.25 6.72 -37.45
C THR A 131 58.77 8.15 -37.46
N ASP A 132 58.55 8.87 -38.56
CA ASP A 132 59.24 10.14 -38.87
C ASP A 132 58.32 11.37 -38.65
N ILE A 133 57.33 11.27 -37.76
CA ILE A 133 56.44 12.39 -37.41
C ILE A 133 57.00 13.13 -36.19
N ASP A 134 57.78 14.20 -36.44
CA ASP A 134 58.32 15.09 -35.39
C ASP A 134 57.23 15.75 -34.52
N SER A 135 56.08 16.06 -35.10
CA SER A 135 54.89 16.53 -34.38
C SER A 135 53.61 16.09 -35.08
N MET A 136 52.71 15.47 -34.31
CA MET A 136 51.40 15.02 -34.78
C MET A 136 50.51 16.19 -35.20
N GLU A 137 50.65 17.35 -34.55
CA GLU A 137 49.87 18.56 -34.84
C GLU A 137 50.17 19.06 -36.25
N GLY A 138 51.46 19.26 -36.57
CA GLY A 138 51.88 19.68 -37.91
C GLY A 138 51.62 18.63 -39.00
N TYR A 139 51.57 17.33 -38.65
CA TYR A 139 51.12 16.29 -39.59
C TYR A 139 49.62 16.42 -39.90
N ILE A 140 48.78 16.58 -38.88
CA ILE A 140 47.33 16.77 -39.04
C ILE A 140 47.01 18.07 -39.78
N GLU A 141 47.74 19.16 -39.53
CA GLU A 141 47.60 20.41 -40.30
C GLU A 141 47.86 20.20 -41.79
N ARG A 142 48.97 19.55 -42.16
CA ARG A 142 49.30 19.26 -43.56
C ARG A 142 48.27 18.32 -44.19
N LEU A 143 47.84 17.28 -43.47
CA LEU A 143 46.83 16.33 -43.93
C LEU A 143 45.48 17.02 -44.19
N LEU A 144 45.02 17.86 -43.27
CA LEU A 144 43.77 18.59 -43.41
C LEU A 144 43.83 19.61 -44.55
N VAL A 145 44.91 20.38 -44.71
CA VAL A 145 45.10 21.30 -45.86
C VAL A 145 45.18 20.56 -47.20
N GLN A 146 45.63 19.30 -47.21
CA GLN A 146 45.67 18.47 -48.41
C GLN A 146 44.31 17.85 -48.77
N LEU A 147 43.52 17.43 -47.76
CA LEU A 147 42.19 16.83 -47.95
C LEU A 147 41.09 17.87 -48.20
N LEU A 148 41.17 19.01 -47.51
CA LEU A 148 40.24 20.12 -47.60
C LEU A 148 40.86 21.20 -48.47
N VAL A 149 40.37 21.30 -49.71
CA VAL A 149 40.89 22.18 -50.76
C VAL A 149 41.14 23.60 -50.24
N ARG A 150 42.33 24.14 -50.53
CA ARG A 150 42.86 25.43 -50.02
C ARG A 150 41.90 26.61 -50.06
N ASP A 151 40.98 26.63 -51.02
CA ASP A 151 40.12 27.77 -51.30
C ASP A 151 38.93 27.92 -50.32
N THR A 152 38.63 26.92 -49.49
CA THR A 152 37.44 26.97 -48.60
C THR A 152 37.68 27.54 -47.20
N PHE A 153 38.94 27.79 -46.80
CA PHE A 153 39.28 28.22 -45.43
C PHE A 153 39.97 29.59 -45.43
N SER A 154 39.19 30.68 -45.21
CA SER A 154 39.72 32.05 -45.11
C SER A 154 40.63 32.29 -43.90
N SER A 155 40.60 31.39 -42.91
CA SER A 155 41.53 31.32 -41.80
C SER A 155 41.99 29.87 -41.65
N LEU A 156 43.31 29.64 -41.60
CA LEU A 156 43.86 28.35 -41.24
C LEU A 156 43.28 27.92 -39.88
N PHE A 157 42.75 26.70 -39.81
CA PHE A 157 42.26 26.12 -38.58
C PHE A 157 43.43 25.93 -37.60
N VAL A 158 43.17 26.11 -36.30
CA VAL A 158 44.20 25.95 -35.26
C VAL A 158 44.00 24.61 -34.56
N VAL A 159 45.04 23.77 -34.57
CA VAL A 159 45.06 22.52 -33.80
C VAL A 159 45.55 22.85 -32.39
N GLU A 160 44.67 22.79 -31.39
CA GLU A 160 45.08 23.05 -29.99
C GLU A 160 45.99 21.96 -29.43
N ARG A 161 45.67 20.68 -29.73
CA ARG A 161 46.36 19.48 -29.26
C ARG A 161 46.09 18.32 -30.23
N ALA A 162 47.09 17.51 -30.54
CA ALA A 162 46.90 16.22 -31.22
C ALA A 162 47.58 15.07 -30.45
N HIS A 163 46.90 13.93 -30.31
CA HIS A 163 47.43 12.75 -29.63
C HIS A 163 46.90 11.46 -30.26
N ASN A 164 47.71 10.40 -30.23
CA ASN A 164 47.30 9.07 -30.70
C ASN A 164 46.54 8.35 -29.58
N LEU A 165 45.32 7.91 -29.88
CA LEU A 165 44.56 6.99 -29.03
C LEU A 165 44.93 5.56 -29.43
N ARG A 166 45.65 4.86 -28.55
CA ARG A 166 45.93 3.41 -28.64
C ARG A 166 44.76 2.60 -28.10
#